data_AF-A0A5F0LXU0-F1
#
_entry.id   AF-A0A5F0LXU0-F1
#
_cell.length_a   1.000
_cell.length_b   1.000
_cell.length_c   1.000
_cell.angle_alpha   90.00
_cell.angle_beta   90.00
_cell.angle_gamma   90.00
#
_symmetry.space_group_name_H-M   'P 1'
#
loop_
_entity.id
_entity.type
_entity.pdbx_description
1 polymer ?
#
loop_
_entity_poly.entity_id
_entity_poly.type
_entity_poly.pdbx_seq_one_letter_code
_entity_poly.pdbx_strand_id
1 'polypeptide(L)'
;MDKTLALLDCLVQLKEAQSCADALLSDIVADAVRANRGHGGVPKPATLKAFRNALKSANTHCYQAELILAEFDALQTIMPIGQQQPIRTVTYSV
;
A
#
# COMPACT_ATOMS: atom_id res chain seq x y z
N MET A 1 8.93 -0.89 20.42
CA MET A 1 8.06 -0.17 19.47
C MET A 1 6.88 -1.08 19.19
N ASP A 2 5.65 -0.59 19.40
CA ASP A 2 4.45 -1.38 19.16
C ASP A 2 4.33 -1.65 17.66
N LYS A 3 4.17 -2.92 17.28
CA LYS A 3 4.10 -3.36 15.88
C LYS A 3 2.90 -2.74 15.16
N THR A 4 1.82 -2.45 15.89
CA THR A 4 0.64 -1.78 15.36
C THR A 4 0.93 -0.33 14.99
N LEU A 5 1.69 0.38 15.83
CA LEU A 5 2.14 1.75 15.53
C LEU A 5 3.05 1.78 14.31
N ALA A 6 3.99 0.83 14.19
CA ALA A 6 4.84 0.71 13.02
C ALA A 6 4.04 0.46 11.72
N LEU A 7 2.96 -0.34 11.80
CA LEU A 7 2.08 -0.60 10.66
C LEU A 7 1.30 0.67 10.26
N LEU A 8 0.78 1.41 11.24
CA LEU A 8 0.09 2.68 11.00
C LEU A 8 1.02 3.71 10.35
N ASP A 9 2.27 3.81 10.81
CA ASP A 9 3.29 4.68 10.20
C ASP A 9 3.57 4.28 8.74
N CYS A 10 3.67 2.98 8.44
CA CYS A 10 3.81 2.48 7.07
C CYS A 10 2.59 2.83 6.19
N LEU A 11 1.37 2.74 6.74
CA LEU A 11 0.15 3.11 6.01
C LEU A 11 0.09 4.62 5.73
N VAL A 12 0.56 5.45 6.65
CA VAL A 12 0.68 6.90 6.44
C VAL A 12 1.67 7.19 5.31
N GLN A 13 2.86 6.57 5.33
CA GLN A 13 3.86 6.74 4.27
C GLN A 13 3.33 6.28 2.91
N LEU A 14 2.59 5.17 2.87
CA LEU A 14 1.96 4.68 1.64
C LEU A 14 0.95 5.68 1.08
N LYS A 15 0.13 6.29 1.94
CA LYS A 15 -0.85 7.31 1.54
C LYS A 15 -0.20 8.59 1.01
N GLU A 16 0.91 9.02 1.61
CA GLU A 16 1.69 10.16 1.12
C GLU A 16 2.31 9.87 -0.25
N ALA A 17 2.89 8.68 -0.43
CA ALA A 17 3.43 8.24 -1.71
C ALA A 17 2.34 8.17 -2.81
N GLN A 18 1.15 7.66 -2.47
CA GLN A 18 0.00 7.67 -3.38
C GLN A 18 -0.40 9.09 -3.77
N SER A 19 -0.51 10.01 -2.80
CA SER A 19 -0.90 11.40 -3.05
C SER A 19 0.09 12.12 -3.97
N CYS A 20 1.38 11.84 -3.81
CA CYS A 20 2.44 12.34 -4.70
C CYS A 20 2.31 11.77 -6.13
N ALA A 21 2.04 10.47 -6.26
CA ALA A 21 1.82 9.83 -7.54
C ALA A 21 0.59 10.39 -8.27
N ASP A 22 -0.52 10.63 -7.56
CA ASP A 22 -1.74 11.21 -8.11
C ASP A 22 -1.51 12.64 -8.64
N ALA A 23 -0.74 13.46 -7.90
CA ALA A 23 -0.36 14.79 -8.36
C ALA A 23 0.45 14.74 -9.67
N LEU A 24 1.44 13.86 -9.74
CA LEU A 24 2.24 13.67 -10.95
C LEU A 24 1.39 13.17 -12.14
N LEU A 25 0.43 12.28 -11.89
CA LEU A 25 -0.50 11.83 -12.94
C LEU A 25 -1.41 12.94 -13.44
N SER A 26 -1.90 13.79 -12.53
CA SER A 26 -2.68 14.98 -12.89
C SER A 26 -1.87 15.93 -13.78
N ASP A 27 -0.60 16.18 -13.45
CA ASP A 27 0.29 17.02 -14.25
C ASP A 27 0.52 16.44 -15.65
N ILE A 28 0.74 15.12 -15.76
CA ILE A 28 0.90 14.43 -17.05
C ILE A 28 -0.34 14.59 -17.92
N VAL A 29 -1.53 14.43 -17.33
CA VAL A 29 -2.81 14.60 -18.05
C VAL A 29 -2.97 16.06 -18.49
N ALA A 30 -2.65 17.01 -17.61
CA ALA A 30 -2.72 18.43 -17.93
C ALA A 30 -1.76 18.80 -19.08
N ASP A 31 -0.53 18.26 -19.08
CA ASP A 31 0.46 18.42 -20.14
C ASP A 31 -0.05 17.83 -21.46
N ALA A 32 -0.63 16.63 -21.43
CA ALA A 32 -1.18 15.98 -22.61
C ALA A 32 -2.36 16.77 -23.21
N VAL A 33 -3.26 17.30 -22.37
CA VAL A 33 -4.37 18.16 -22.81
C VAL A 33 -3.84 19.45 -23.42
N ARG A 34 -2.82 20.07 -22.81
CA ARG A 34 -2.19 21.30 -23.33
C ARG A 34 -1.51 21.06 -24.69
N ALA A 35 -0.76 19.97 -24.83
CA ALA A 35 -0.15 19.56 -26.09
C ALA A 35 -1.21 19.30 -27.18
N ASN A 36 -2.31 18.62 -26.84
CA ASN A 36 -3.41 18.35 -27.79
C ASN A 36 -4.12 19.63 -28.27
N ARG A 37 -4.14 20.69 -27.45
CA ARG A 37 -4.70 22.00 -27.80
C ARG A 37 -3.72 22.90 -28.56
N GLY A 38 -2.55 22.39 -28.95
CA GLY A 38 -1.51 23.17 -29.63
C GLY A 38 -0.79 24.17 -28.72
N HIS A 39 -1.00 24.09 -27.40
CA HIS A 39 -0.40 24.96 -26.40
C HIS A 39 0.60 24.17 -25.55
N GLY A 40 1.71 23.74 -26.16
CA GLY A 40 2.77 23.04 -25.44
C GLY A 40 3.62 22.15 -26.33
N GLY A 41 4.86 21.89 -25.94
CA GLY A 41 5.70 20.90 -26.59
C GLY A 41 5.19 19.49 -26.29
N VAL A 42 5.18 18.61 -27.30
CA VAL A 42 4.93 17.18 -27.09
C VAL A 42 5.98 16.65 -26.11
N PRO A 43 5.59 15.99 -24.99
CA PRO A 43 6.55 15.43 -24.04
C PRO A 43 7.55 14.51 -24.75
N LYS A 44 8.84 14.63 -24.42
CA LYS A 44 9.88 13.77 -25.02
C LYS A 44 9.55 12.30 -24.74
N PRO A 45 9.80 11.37 -25.68
CA PRO A 45 9.55 9.94 -25.47
C PRO A 45 10.21 9.37 -24.20
N ALA A 46 11.38 9.88 -23.80
CA ALA A 46 12.05 9.51 -22.57
C ALA A 46 11.24 9.86 -21.32
N THR A 47 10.60 11.03 -21.30
CA THR A 47 9.71 11.48 -20.23
C THR A 47 8.48 10.56 -20.13
N LEU A 48 7.85 10.25 -21.27
CA LEU A 48 6.71 9.31 -21.30
C LEU A 48 7.10 7.91 -20.81
N LYS A 49 8.31 7.44 -21.15
CA LYS A 49 8.84 6.15 -20.66
C LYS A 49 9.07 6.18 -19.14
N ALA A 50 9.64 7.26 -18.60
CA ALA A 50 9.84 7.43 -17.17
C ALA A 50 8.52 7.39 -16.41
N PHE A 51 7.50 8.11 -16.89
CA PHE A 51 6.16 8.07 -16.31
C PHE A 51 5.52 6.69 -16.36
N ARG A 52 5.61 5.98 -17.49
CA ARG A 52 5.12 4.60 -17.61
C ARG A 52 5.79 3.66 -16.62
N ASN A 53 7.09 3.82 -16.38
CA ASN A 53 7.83 3.02 -15.40
C ASN A 53 7.42 3.35 -13.96
N ALA A 54 7.25 4.63 -13.63
CA ALA A 54 6.77 5.06 -12.32
C ALA A 54 5.38 4.47 -12.02
N LEU A 55 4.45 4.54 -12.97
CA LEU A 55 3.13 3.91 -12.89
C LEU A 55 3.20 2.40 -12.62
N LYS A 56 4.05 1.68 -13.36
CA LYS A 56 4.25 0.24 -13.12
C LYS A 56 4.79 -0.05 -11.72
N SER A 57 5.77 0.72 -11.26
CA SER A 57 6.35 0.56 -9.92
C SER A 57 5.32 0.80 -8.83
N ALA A 58 4.49 1.84 -8.97
CA ALA A 58 3.43 2.14 -8.02
C ALA A 58 2.41 0.98 -7.92
N ASN A 59 1.94 0.45 -9.06
CA ASN A 59 1.03 -0.70 -9.07
C ASN A 59 1.63 -1.93 -8.38
N THR A 60 2.93 -2.20 -8.58
CA THR A 60 3.61 -3.30 -7.89
C THR A 60 3.62 -3.09 -6.38
N HIS A 61 3.89 -1.88 -5.90
CA HIS A 61 3.88 -1.60 -4.46
C HIS A 61 2.49 -1.67 -3.83
N CYS A 62 1.45 -1.19 -4.53
CA CYS A 62 0.07 -1.36 -4.07
C CYS A 62 -0.30 -2.84 -3.93
N TYR A 63 0.02 -3.65 -4.94
CA TYR A 63 -0.22 -5.09 -4.88
C TYR A 63 0.54 -5.79 -3.75
N GLN A 64 1.80 -5.42 -3.52
CA GLN A 64 2.58 -5.93 -2.39
C GLN A 64 1.95 -5.55 -1.04
N ALA A 65 1.44 -4.34 -0.90
CA ALA A 65 0.74 -3.91 0.30
C ALA A 65 -0.56 -4.71 0.53
N GLU A 66 -1.34 -4.94 -0.52
CA GLU A 66 -2.55 -5.78 -0.45
C GLU A 66 -2.24 -7.21 0.01
N LEU A 67 -1.17 -7.82 -0.50
CA LEU A 67 -0.73 -9.15 -0.06
C LEU A 67 -0.38 -9.18 1.43
N ILE A 68 0.38 -8.19 1.91
CA ILE A 68 0.77 -8.09 3.32
C ILE A 68 -0.47 -7.93 4.22
N LEU A 69 -1.43 -7.11 3.81
CA LEU A 69 -2.68 -6.93 4.55
C LEU A 69 -3.50 -8.22 4.59
N ALA A 70 -3.60 -8.93 3.46
CA ALA A 70 -4.30 -10.21 3.40
C ALA A 70 -3.64 -11.30 4.27
N GLU A 71 -2.30 -11.35 4.32
CA GLU A 71 -1.57 -12.23 5.24
C GLU A 71 -1.86 -11.88 6.71
N PHE A 72 -1.96 -10.60 7.04
CA PHE A 72 -2.28 -10.15 8.39
C PHE A 72 -3.70 -10.55 8.82
N ASP A 73 -4.69 -10.36 7.94
CA ASP A 73 -6.08 -10.77 8.18
C ASP A 73 -6.19 -12.30 8.36
N ALA A 74 -5.46 -13.07 7.57
CA ALA A 74 -5.42 -14.53 7.72
C ALA A 74 -4.86 -14.97 9.08
N LEU A 75 -3.82 -14.29 9.59
CA LEU A 75 -3.27 -14.57 10.92
C LEU A 75 -4.26 -14.24 12.05
N GLN A 76 -5.05 -13.17 11.91
CA GLN A 76 -6.11 -12.84 12.88
C GLN A 76 -7.26 -13.85 12.86
N THR A 77 -7.53 -14.45 11.69
CA THR A 77 -8.61 -15.44 11.54
C THR A 77 -8.24 -16.81 12.13
N ILE A 78 -6.95 -17.16 12.19
CA ILE A 78 -6.45 -18.45 12.72
C ILE A 78 -6.20 -18.40 14.24
N MET A 79 -5.99 -17.21 14.82
CA MET A 79 -5.83 -17.03 16.26
C MET A 79 -6.93 -16.15 16.85
N PRO A 80 -8.00 -16.72 17.41
CA PRO A 80 -8.85 -15.95 18.31
C PRO A 80 -8.02 -15.67 19.57
N ILE A 81 -7.55 -14.43 19.70
CA ILE A 81 -7.07 -13.92 20.99
C ILE A 81 -8.30 -13.85 21.89
N GLY A 82 -8.61 -14.96 22.56
CA GLY A 82 -9.84 -15.05 23.34
C GLY A 82 -10.28 -16.46 23.64
N GLN A 83 -9.41 -17.25 24.29
CA GLN A 83 -9.80 -18.16 25.37
C GLN A 83 -8.53 -18.80 25.96
N GLN A 84 -7.94 -18.14 26.96
CA GLN A 84 -7.15 -18.86 27.95
C GLN A 84 -8.08 -19.88 28.59
N GLN A 85 -7.97 -21.15 28.20
CA GLN A 85 -8.55 -22.23 28.98
C GLN A 85 -7.90 -22.19 30.36
N PRO A 86 -8.67 -22.10 31.46
CA PRO A 86 -8.09 -22.30 32.78
C PRO A 86 -7.58 -23.74 32.81
N ILE A 87 -6.27 -23.89 33.01
CA ILE A 87 -5.62 -25.16 33.30
C ILE A 87 -6.36 -25.73 34.51
N ARG A 88 -7.27 -26.68 34.28
CA ARG A 88 -7.89 -27.45 35.37
C ARG A 88 -6.81 -28.37 35.92
N THR A 89 -6.22 -27.94 37.03
CA THR A 89 -5.35 -28.77 37.85
C THR A 89 -6.13 -30.03 38.24
N VAL A 90 -5.73 -31.18 37.70
CA VAL A 90 -6.28 -32.47 38.08
C VAL A 90 -5.69 -32.81 39.45
N THR A 91 -6.47 -32.62 40.50
CA THR A 91 -6.17 -33.18 41.82
C THR A 91 -6.51 -34.66 41.79
N TYR A 92 -5.49 -35.52 41.74
CA TYR A 92 -5.65 -36.94 42.06
C TYR A 92 -5.77 -37.07 43.58
N SER A 93 -6.91 -37.55 44.06
CA SER A 93 -7.07 -38.04 45.44
C SER A 93 -6.89 -39.56 45.41
N VAL A 94 -5.95 -40.04 46.24
CA VAL A 94 -5.73 -41.47 46.55
C VAL A 94 -6.72 -41.91 47.61
#